data_AF-W3AKF6-F1
#
_entry.id   AF-W3AKF6-F1
#
_cell.length_a   1.000
_cell.length_b   1.000
_cell.length_c   1.000
_cell.angle_alpha   90.00
_cell.angle_beta   90.00
_cell.angle_gamma   90.00
#
_symmetry.space_group_name_H-M   'P 1'
#
loop_
_entity.id
_entity.type
_entity.pdbx_description
1 polymer ?
#
loop_
_entity_poly.entity_id
_entity_poly.type
_entity_poly.pdbx_seq_one_letter_code
_entity_poly.pdbx_strand_id
1 'polypeptide(L)'
;MNTLVKKRGFTAVAGVIVLALLVFCLKYILSTALILGLGFYDMVKPYEKQTGIESYDKEYLLREYGSDLDSGLFVFPDDTDNALTATYESTLKTGLFDTDGSIFLTATYTDENFEKEIERLSNISCTVFDTDAEDSDYHTSDIIYDTTMYNYPAYVASDGYDYVYEYALADSENNRIIYVLLSYPADLINGAGLIDHMDYLKKDKGAYITNYGSALEKFSIYSFSFSEGIWSEYSPEDENHPRIGKK
;
A
#
# COMPACT_ATOMS: atom_id res chain seq x y z
N MET A 1 -69.82 17.38 -18.71
CA MET A 1 -69.26 16.03 -18.46
C MET A 1 -67.73 15.94 -18.64
N ASN A 2 -66.99 17.07 -18.63
CA ASN A 2 -65.57 17.11 -19.04
C ASN A 2 -64.57 17.39 -17.89
N THR A 3 -65.06 17.86 -16.73
CA THR A 3 -64.23 18.21 -15.55
C THR A 3 -63.96 17.04 -14.61
N LEU A 4 -64.92 16.11 -14.46
CA LEU A 4 -64.76 14.91 -13.62
C LEU A 4 -63.76 13.89 -14.20
N VAL A 5 -63.73 13.74 -15.53
CA VAL A 5 -62.79 12.85 -16.23
C VAL A 5 -61.35 13.40 -16.16
N LYS A 6 -61.17 14.72 -16.33
CA LYS A 6 -59.86 15.39 -16.11
C LYS A 6 -59.34 15.24 -14.68
N LYS A 7 -60.21 15.33 -13.67
CA LYS A 7 -59.83 15.18 -12.26
C LYS A 7 -59.35 13.75 -11.94
N ARG A 8 -60.04 12.72 -12.47
CA ARG A 8 -59.68 11.31 -12.29
C ARG A 8 -58.38 10.92 -13.00
N GLY A 9 -58.16 11.43 -14.22
CA GLY A 9 -56.91 11.24 -14.94
C GLY A 9 -55.72 11.89 -14.23
N PHE A 10 -55.90 13.11 -13.72
CA PHE A 10 -54.87 13.81 -12.94
C PHE A 10 -54.51 13.07 -11.64
N THR A 11 -55.49 12.57 -10.89
CA THR A 11 -55.24 11.79 -9.67
C THR A 11 -54.52 10.46 -9.94
N ALA A 12 -54.83 9.81 -11.06
CA ALA A 12 -54.15 8.56 -11.45
C ALA A 12 -52.69 8.82 -11.83
N VAL A 13 -52.42 9.86 -12.63
CA VAL A 13 -51.06 10.27 -13.00
C VAL A 13 -50.25 10.68 -11.76
N ALA A 14 -50.84 11.48 -10.86
CA ALA A 14 -50.19 11.84 -9.60
C ALA A 14 -49.87 10.61 -8.73
N GLY A 15 -50.77 9.63 -8.65
CA GLY A 15 -50.53 8.38 -7.91
C GLY A 15 -49.37 7.56 -8.48
N VAL A 16 -49.26 7.45 -9.81
CA VAL A 16 -48.14 6.75 -10.47
C VAL A 16 -46.81 7.47 -10.22
N ILE A 17 -46.79 8.80 -10.29
CA ILE A 17 -45.59 9.60 -10.00
C ILE A 17 -45.15 9.40 -8.54
N VAL A 18 -46.08 9.46 -7.59
CA VAL A 18 -45.77 9.23 -6.17
C VAL A 18 -45.23 7.81 -5.95
N LEU A 19 -45.83 6.79 -6.56
CA LEU A 19 -45.34 5.41 -6.45
C LEU A 19 -43.93 5.26 -7.05
N ALA A 20 -43.68 5.85 -8.21
CA ALA A 20 -42.35 5.83 -8.84
C ALA A 20 -41.30 6.53 -7.96
N LEU A 21 -41.64 7.67 -7.35
CA LEU A 21 -40.78 8.36 -6.39
C LEU A 21 -40.52 7.51 -5.14
N LEU A 22 -41.53 6.83 -4.60
CA LEU A 22 -41.36 5.94 -3.45
C LEU A 22 -40.44 4.76 -3.77
N VAL A 23 -40.58 4.15 -4.94
CA VAL A 23 -39.67 3.07 -5.40
C VAL A 23 -38.25 3.59 -5.56
N PHE A 24 -38.08 4.79 -6.11
CA PHE A 24 -36.76 5.42 -6.26
C PHE A 24 -36.13 5.74 -4.90
N CYS A 25 -36.89 6.33 -3.97
CA CYS A 25 -36.44 6.58 -2.60
C CYS A 25 -36.06 5.28 -1.88
N LEU A 26 -36.88 4.22 -2.01
CA LEU A 26 -36.59 2.93 -1.40
C LEU A 26 -35.29 2.32 -1.95
N LYS A 27 -35.07 2.38 -3.27
CA LYS A 27 -33.81 1.94 -3.89
C LYS A 27 -32.61 2.70 -3.32
N TYR A 28 -32.73 4.02 -3.16
CA TYR A 28 -31.67 4.84 -2.58
C TYR A 28 -31.38 4.45 -1.12
N ILE A 29 -32.43 4.33 -0.30
CA ILE A 29 -32.30 3.90 1.11
C ILE A 29 -31.62 2.54 1.22
N LEU A 30 -32.04 1.55 0.41
CA LEU A 30 -31.44 0.22 0.40
C LEU A 30 -29.97 0.27 -0.04
N SER A 31 -29.64 1.08 -1.04
CA SER A 31 -28.25 1.24 -1.51
C SER A 31 -27.38 1.90 -0.45
N THR A 32 -27.86 2.95 0.20
CA THR A 32 -27.15 3.60 1.31
C THR A 32 -26.99 2.65 2.50
N ALA A 33 -28.01 1.89 2.87
CA ALA A 33 -27.93 0.91 3.95
C ALA A 33 -26.91 -0.20 3.63
N LEU A 34 -26.83 -0.65 2.37
CA LEU A 34 -25.82 -1.61 1.93
C LEU A 34 -24.41 -1.03 2.02
N ILE A 35 -24.18 0.19 1.51
CA ILE A 35 -22.87 0.86 1.56
C ILE A 35 -22.42 1.05 3.01
N LEU A 36 -23.31 1.54 3.88
CA LEU A 36 -23.01 1.68 5.32
C LEU A 36 -22.76 0.34 5.99
N GLY A 37 -23.52 -0.70 5.62
CA GLY A 37 -23.32 -2.06 6.12
C GLY A 37 -21.98 -2.65 5.72
N LEU A 38 -21.56 -2.47 4.47
CA LEU A 38 -20.24 -2.88 3.98
C LEU A 38 -19.12 -2.10 4.67
N GLY A 39 -19.25 -0.78 4.77
CA GLY A 39 -18.26 0.05 5.49
C GLY A 39 -18.14 -0.33 6.97
N PHE A 40 -19.24 -0.64 7.65
CA PHE A 40 -19.19 -1.12 9.03
C PHE A 40 -18.55 -2.51 9.14
N TYR A 41 -18.89 -3.44 8.23
CA TYR A 41 -18.27 -4.76 8.17
C TYR A 41 -16.75 -4.66 7.99
N ASP A 42 -16.31 -3.79 7.10
CA ASP A 42 -14.89 -3.55 6.85
C ASP A 42 -14.19 -2.93 8.06
N MET A 43 -14.81 -1.95 8.71
CA MET A 43 -14.28 -1.32 9.92
C MET A 43 -14.06 -2.31 11.06
N VAL A 44 -14.94 -3.31 11.23
CA VAL A 44 -14.84 -4.30 12.32
C VAL A 44 -14.05 -5.56 11.94
N LYS A 45 -13.61 -5.70 10.68
CA LYS A 45 -12.81 -6.84 10.24
C LYS A 45 -11.47 -6.82 11.00
N PRO A 46 -11.10 -7.91 11.69
CA PRO A 46 -9.85 -7.96 12.44
C PRO A 46 -8.64 -8.00 11.50
N TYR A 47 -7.51 -7.54 12.00
CA TYR A 47 -6.22 -7.77 11.36
C TYR A 47 -5.83 -9.24 11.49
N GLU A 48 -5.33 -9.80 10.39
CA GLU A 48 -4.63 -11.07 10.40
C GLU A 48 -3.22 -10.84 10.92
N LYS A 49 -2.87 -11.53 12.01
CA LYS A 49 -1.53 -11.48 12.58
C LYS A 49 -0.80 -12.78 12.31
N GLN A 50 0.38 -12.68 11.70
CA GLN A 50 1.29 -13.81 11.50
C GLN A 50 2.62 -13.50 12.18
N THR A 51 3.23 -14.51 12.79
CA THR A 51 4.50 -14.39 13.50
C THR A 51 5.31 -15.66 13.32
N GLY A 52 6.64 -15.54 13.40
CA GLY A 52 7.55 -16.67 13.23
C GLY A 52 8.04 -16.74 11.79
N ILE A 53 9.33 -17.05 11.64
CA ILE A 53 10.00 -17.00 10.34
C ILE A 53 9.42 -18.00 9.34
N GLU A 54 8.86 -19.10 9.82
CA GLU A 54 8.15 -20.11 9.03
C GLU A 54 6.88 -19.58 8.35
N SER A 55 6.37 -18.42 8.79
CA SER A 55 5.22 -17.74 8.17
C SER A 55 5.66 -16.68 7.14
N TYR A 56 6.96 -16.44 6.98
CA TYR A 56 7.45 -15.52 5.96
C TYR A 56 7.42 -16.18 4.59
N ASP A 57 6.65 -15.58 3.68
CA ASP A 57 6.56 -15.99 2.27
C ASP A 57 6.30 -14.74 1.43
N LYS A 58 7.36 -14.22 0.80
CA LYS A 58 7.27 -13.00 -0.03
C LYS A 58 6.37 -13.20 -1.24
N GLU A 59 6.41 -14.37 -1.88
CA GLU A 59 5.56 -14.67 -3.04
C GLU A 59 4.09 -14.69 -2.64
N TYR A 60 3.76 -15.27 -1.48
CA TYR A 60 2.41 -15.21 -0.93
C TYR A 60 1.99 -13.76 -0.66
N LEU A 61 2.84 -12.95 -0.02
CA LEU A 61 2.52 -11.55 0.29
C LEU A 61 2.22 -10.75 -0.98
N LEU A 62 3.05 -10.88 -2.02
CA LEU A 62 2.83 -10.21 -3.30
C LEU A 62 1.57 -10.71 -4.02
N ARG A 63 1.29 -12.01 -3.96
CA ARG A 63 0.12 -12.60 -4.60
C ARG A 63 -1.19 -12.23 -3.91
N GLU A 64 -1.20 -12.18 -2.58
CA GLU A 64 -2.41 -11.93 -1.79
C GLU A 64 -2.67 -10.43 -1.59
N TYR A 65 -1.62 -9.64 -1.43
CA TYR A 65 -1.73 -8.22 -1.05
C TYR A 65 -1.06 -7.26 -2.04
N GLY A 66 -0.24 -7.74 -2.99
CA GLY A 66 0.60 -6.89 -3.82
C GLY A 66 -0.14 -5.89 -4.71
N SER A 67 -1.39 -6.18 -5.10
CA SER A 67 -2.20 -5.25 -5.89
C SER A 67 -2.63 -3.99 -5.11
N ASP A 68 -2.65 -4.07 -3.77
CA ASP A 68 -3.26 -3.05 -2.90
C ASP A 68 -2.26 -2.57 -1.82
N LEU A 69 -0.96 -2.88 -2.00
CA LEU A 69 0.12 -2.51 -1.08
C LEU A 69 1.03 -1.40 -1.63
N ASP A 70 0.88 -1.00 -2.89
CA ASP A 70 1.71 -0.01 -3.60
C ASP A 70 3.22 -0.23 -3.41
N SER A 71 3.62 -1.51 -3.37
CA SER A 71 4.96 -1.96 -3.04
C SER A 71 5.30 -3.26 -3.77
N GLY A 72 6.48 -3.30 -4.38
CA GLY A 72 7.07 -4.53 -4.91
C GLY A 72 7.80 -5.39 -3.86
N LEU A 73 7.86 -4.95 -2.60
CA LEU A 73 8.65 -5.57 -1.53
C LEU A 73 10.14 -5.78 -1.93
N PHE A 74 10.72 -4.88 -2.73
CA PHE A 74 12.10 -5.03 -3.23
C PHE A 74 13.15 -4.97 -2.12
N VAL A 75 12.89 -4.24 -1.02
CA VAL A 75 13.80 -4.25 0.13
C VAL A 75 13.77 -5.58 0.86
N PHE A 76 12.67 -6.33 0.82
CA PHE A 76 12.55 -7.62 1.47
C PHE A 76 13.28 -8.71 0.66
N PRO A 77 14.10 -9.55 1.32
CA PRO A 77 14.78 -10.65 0.64
C PRO A 77 13.80 -11.75 0.26
N ASP A 78 14.04 -12.51 -0.82
CA ASP A 78 13.10 -13.55 -1.24
C ASP A 78 12.99 -14.70 -0.23
N ASP A 79 14.10 -15.00 0.47
CA ASP A 79 14.18 -15.95 1.57
C ASP A 79 15.12 -15.42 2.68
N THR A 80 15.28 -16.19 3.75
CA THR A 80 16.21 -15.87 4.84
C THR A 80 17.30 -16.91 5.05
N ASP A 81 17.61 -17.73 4.04
CA ASP A 81 18.55 -18.85 4.16
C ASP A 81 19.98 -18.37 4.47
N ASN A 82 20.32 -17.15 4.05
CA ASN A 82 21.62 -16.54 4.31
C ASN A 82 21.73 -15.88 5.69
N ALA A 83 20.63 -15.78 6.46
CA ALA A 83 20.60 -15.22 7.80
C ALA A 83 21.02 -16.27 8.85
N LEU A 84 21.76 -15.84 9.87
CA LEU A 84 22.04 -16.66 11.06
C LEU A 84 20.78 -16.88 11.90
N THR A 85 19.98 -15.82 12.04
CA THR A 85 18.70 -15.82 12.73
C THR A 85 17.79 -14.83 12.05
N ALA A 86 16.51 -15.16 11.92
CA ALA A 86 15.51 -14.23 11.44
C ALA A 86 14.22 -14.35 12.26
N THR A 87 13.50 -13.24 12.37
CA THR A 87 12.19 -13.15 13.00
C THR A 87 11.26 -12.36 12.09
N TYR A 88 10.01 -12.82 11.99
CA TYR A 88 8.99 -12.22 11.16
C TYR A 88 7.74 -11.95 11.99
N GLU A 89 7.14 -10.77 11.76
CA GLU A 89 5.81 -10.40 12.23
C GLU A 89 5.10 -9.61 11.13
N SER A 90 3.85 -9.96 10.83
CA SER A 90 2.96 -9.13 10.03
C SER A 90 1.62 -8.98 10.72
N THR A 91 1.00 -7.82 10.51
CA THR A 91 -0.36 -7.52 10.95
C THR A 91 -1.03 -6.80 9.79
N LEU A 92 -1.80 -7.53 8.99
CA LEU A 92 -2.39 -7.06 7.73
C LEU A 92 -3.91 -7.20 7.74
N LYS A 93 -4.58 -6.30 7.04
CA LYS A 93 -6.03 -6.32 6.86
C LYS A 93 -6.37 -5.81 5.47
N THR A 94 -6.83 -6.70 4.59
CA THR A 94 -7.45 -6.30 3.33
C THR A 94 -8.79 -5.65 3.63
N GLY A 95 -8.92 -4.36 3.30
CA GLY A 95 -10.13 -3.59 3.38
C GLY A 95 -11.06 -3.81 2.18
N LEU A 96 -12.03 -2.92 2.01
CA LEU A 96 -12.84 -2.84 0.77
C LEU A 96 -12.11 -2.14 -0.38
N PHE A 97 -11.06 -1.39 -0.07
CA PHE A 97 -10.33 -0.55 -1.03
C PHE A 97 -8.84 -0.85 -0.98
N ASP A 98 -8.26 -0.91 0.23
CA ASP A 98 -6.82 -0.96 0.41
C ASP A 98 -6.41 -2.01 1.45
N THR A 99 -5.13 -2.43 1.43
CA THR A 99 -4.58 -3.27 2.50
C THR A 99 -3.88 -2.42 3.55
N ASP A 100 -4.41 -2.43 4.77
CA ASP A 100 -3.84 -1.73 5.92
C ASP A 100 -2.89 -2.66 6.68
N GLY A 101 -1.82 -2.11 7.25
CA GLY A 101 -1.05 -2.87 8.24
C GLY A 101 0.45 -2.60 8.28
N SER A 102 1.16 -3.62 8.75
CA SER A 102 2.62 -3.60 8.86
C SER A 102 3.22 -4.98 8.65
N ILE A 103 4.44 -4.98 8.12
CA ILE A 103 5.29 -6.17 7.96
C ILE A 103 6.67 -5.81 8.50
N PHE A 104 7.17 -6.64 9.40
CA PHE A 104 8.50 -6.56 9.97
C PHE A 104 9.22 -7.89 9.76
N LEU A 105 10.37 -7.83 9.09
CA LEU A 105 11.33 -8.92 9.06
C LEU A 105 12.62 -8.41 9.65
N THR A 106 13.20 -9.13 10.60
CA THR A 106 14.52 -8.81 11.16
C THR A 106 15.42 -10.00 10.95
N ALA A 107 16.58 -9.77 10.34
CA ALA A 107 17.57 -10.80 10.07
C ALA A 107 18.95 -10.36 10.56
N THR A 108 19.64 -11.27 11.23
CA THR A 108 21.03 -11.10 11.66
C THR A 108 21.92 -11.98 10.80
N TYR A 109 23.04 -11.44 10.35
CA TYR A 109 23.93 -12.08 9.40
C TYR A 109 25.35 -12.25 9.95
N THR A 110 26.13 -13.11 9.31
CA THR A 110 27.60 -13.05 9.39
C THR A 110 28.09 -11.77 8.70
N ASP A 111 29.30 -11.29 9.02
CA ASP A 111 29.92 -10.13 8.34
C ASP A 111 29.81 -10.23 6.80
N GLU A 112 30.18 -11.37 6.22
CA GLU A 112 30.15 -11.58 4.76
C GLU A 112 28.74 -11.45 4.17
N ASN A 113 27.76 -12.14 4.76
CA ASN A 113 26.36 -12.05 4.29
C ASN A 113 25.72 -10.69 4.58
N PHE A 114 26.15 -9.99 5.63
CA PHE A 114 25.71 -8.63 5.89
C PHE A 114 26.18 -7.69 4.78
N GLU A 115 27.47 -7.74 4.40
CA GLU A 115 28.01 -6.93 3.31
C GLU A 115 27.32 -7.23 1.97
N LYS A 116 27.05 -8.51 1.66
CA LYS A 116 26.29 -8.90 0.46
C LYS A 116 24.87 -8.35 0.47
N GLU A 117 24.22 -8.35 1.64
CA GLU A 117 22.86 -7.84 1.77
C GLU A 117 22.81 -6.31 1.64
N ILE A 118 23.81 -5.61 2.19
CA ILE A 118 24.01 -4.17 1.97
C ILE A 118 24.25 -3.87 0.49
N GLU A 119 25.06 -4.67 -0.21
CA GLU A 119 25.28 -4.55 -1.65
C GLU A 119 23.98 -4.76 -2.43
N ARG A 120 23.21 -5.82 -2.12
CA ARG A 120 21.90 -6.08 -2.73
C ARG A 120 20.97 -4.88 -2.55
N LEU A 121 20.81 -4.41 -1.31
CA LEU A 121 19.96 -3.27 -0.99
C LEU A 121 20.40 -2.02 -1.77
N SER A 122 21.69 -1.73 -1.85
CA SER A 122 22.21 -0.54 -2.54
C SER A 122 22.02 -0.55 -4.06
N ASN A 123 21.77 -1.72 -4.65
CA ASN A 123 21.58 -1.90 -6.09
C ASN A 123 20.08 -2.02 -6.47
N ILE A 124 19.17 -1.86 -5.51
CA ILE A 124 17.73 -1.87 -5.80
C ILE A 124 17.38 -0.68 -6.70
N SER A 125 16.72 -1.00 -7.81
CA SER A 125 16.10 -0.05 -8.71
C SER A 125 14.79 -0.63 -9.23
N CYS A 126 13.85 0.23 -9.57
CA CYS A 126 12.58 -0.17 -10.16
C CYS A 126 12.37 0.60 -11.46
N THR A 127 11.82 -0.05 -12.47
CA THR A 127 11.44 0.57 -13.73
C THR A 127 9.94 0.55 -13.87
N VAL A 128 9.36 1.72 -14.09
CA VAL A 128 7.93 1.92 -14.33
C VAL A 128 7.74 2.34 -15.78
N PHE A 129 6.68 1.88 -16.42
CA PHE A 129 6.34 2.19 -17.81
C PHE A 129 5.09 3.07 -17.88
N ASP A 130 5.02 3.96 -18.88
CA ASP A 130 3.84 4.83 -19.08
C ASP A 130 2.59 3.99 -19.40
N THR A 131 2.76 2.91 -20.17
CA THR A 131 1.69 1.98 -20.56
C THR A 131 2.25 0.58 -20.77
N ASP A 132 1.39 -0.45 -20.77
CA ASP A 132 1.78 -1.85 -21.05
C ASP A 132 2.23 -2.12 -22.51
N ALA A 133 2.37 -1.09 -23.35
CA ALA A 133 2.77 -1.24 -24.74
C ALA A 133 4.30 -1.38 -24.86
N GLU A 134 4.78 -2.30 -25.71
CA GLU A 134 6.23 -2.57 -25.92
C GLU A 134 7.07 -1.34 -26.31
N ASP A 135 6.44 -0.30 -26.88
CA ASP A 135 7.10 0.93 -27.33
C ASP A 135 6.93 2.11 -26.35
N SER A 136 6.48 1.88 -25.11
CA SER A 136 6.18 2.96 -24.16
C SER A 136 7.44 3.61 -23.58
N ASP A 137 7.28 4.86 -23.14
CA ASP A 137 8.30 5.50 -22.30
C ASP A 137 8.40 4.78 -20.94
N TYR A 138 9.56 4.90 -20.31
CA TYR A 138 9.84 4.27 -19.02
C TYR A 138 10.68 5.19 -18.14
N HIS A 139 10.59 4.99 -16.83
CA HIS A 139 11.40 5.69 -15.84
C HIS A 139 12.02 4.67 -14.89
N THR A 140 13.31 4.82 -14.60
CA THR A 140 14.00 4.00 -13.60
C THR A 140 14.36 4.86 -12.39
N SER A 141 13.88 4.43 -11.23
CA SER A 141 14.19 5.04 -9.93
C SER A 141 15.08 4.11 -9.12
N ASP A 142 16.15 4.65 -8.55
CA ASP A 142 17.02 3.94 -7.62
C ASP A 142 16.56 4.16 -6.17
N ILE A 143 16.85 3.18 -5.31
CA ILE A 143 16.60 3.27 -3.88
C ILE A 143 17.35 4.45 -3.23
N ILE A 144 16.77 5.07 -2.21
CA ILE A 144 17.44 6.15 -1.46
C ILE A 144 18.17 5.59 -0.25
N TYR A 145 19.41 6.02 -0.04
CA TYR A 145 20.14 5.80 1.21
C TYR A 145 20.03 7.01 2.13
N ASP A 146 19.35 6.86 3.28
CA ASP A 146 19.10 7.91 4.27
C ASP A 146 19.82 7.59 5.60
N THR A 147 20.54 8.55 6.17
CA THR A 147 21.25 8.39 7.45
C THR A 147 20.72 9.29 8.57
N THR A 148 19.65 10.03 8.29
CA THR A 148 19.18 11.15 9.11
C THR A 148 17.79 10.92 9.68
N MET A 149 16.84 10.42 8.88
CA MET A 149 15.43 10.32 9.25
C MET A 149 15.13 9.18 10.22
N TYR A 150 15.98 8.16 10.28
CA TYR A 150 15.79 6.94 11.06
C TYR A 150 16.87 6.79 12.15
N ASN A 151 16.64 5.90 13.11
CA ASN A 151 17.61 5.58 14.17
C ASN A 151 18.84 4.83 13.65
N TYR A 152 18.71 4.21 12.48
CA TYR A 152 19.76 3.49 11.76
C TYR A 152 19.84 4.06 10.33
N PRO A 153 20.97 3.93 9.63
CA PRO A 153 21.00 4.10 8.18
C PRO A 153 19.92 3.25 7.50
N ALA A 154 19.25 3.80 6.50
CA ALA A 154 18.08 3.21 5.88
C ALA A 154 18.20 3.19 4.35
N TYR A 155 17.83 2.09 3.74
CA TYR A 155 17.57 1.96 2.31
C TYR A 155 16.07 2.08 2.10
N VAL A 156 15.62 3.13 1.42
CA VAL A 156 14.22 3.55 1.34
C VAL A 156 13.72 3.38 -0.09
N ALA A 157 12.75 2.49 -0.28
CA ALA A 157 12.07 2.26 -1.55
C ALA A 157 10.78 3.09 -1.69
N SER A 158 10.07 3.32 -0.58
CA SER A 158 8.91 4.22 -0.54
C SER A 158 8.86 4.99 0.77
N ASP A 159 8.57 6.29 0.70
CA ASP A 159 8.43 7.20 1.84
C ASP A 159 7.13 8.03 1.73
N GLY A 160 6.00 7.33 1.86
CA GLY A 160 4.67 7.90 1.99
C GLY A 160 3.87 8.00 0.70
N TYR A 161 4.36 7.44 -0.41
CA TYR A 161 3.55 7.29 -1.62
C TYR A 161 2.34 6.42 -1.30
N ASP A 162 1.15 6.94 -1.62
CA ASP A 162 -0.14 6.39 -1.22
C ASP A 162 -0.20 5.86 0.22
N TYR A 163 0.41 6.60 1.17
CA TYR A 163 0.48 6.23 2.59
C TYR A 163 1.27 4.95 2.91
N VAL A 164 2.04 4.45 1.95
CA VAL A 164 2.92 3.29 2.07
C VAL A 164 4.36 3.72 2.34
N TYR A 165 5.04 2.96 3.19
CA TYR A 165 6.44 3.14 3.53
C TYR A 165 7.14 1.79 3.43
N GLU A 166 8.22 1.72 2.66
CA GLU A 166 9.03 0.52 2.53
C GLU A 166 10.50 0.89 2.65
N TYR A 167 11.17 0.30 3.65
CA TYR A 167 12.58 0.57 3.90
C TYR A 167 13.26 -0.57 4.68
N ALA A 168 14.58 -0.66 4.56
CA ALA A 168 15.43 -1.55 5.33
C ALA A 168 16.41 -0.74 6.19
N LEU A 169 16.45 -1.01 7.49
CA LEU A 169 17.33 -0.35 8.45
C LEU A 169 18.58 -1.21 8.67
N ALA A 170 19.76 -0.61 8.51
CA ALA A 170 21.05 -1.26 8.65
C ALA A 170 21.68 -0.99 10.02
N ASP A 171 21.61 -1.97 10.92
CA ASP A 171 22.29 -1.97 12.21
C ASP A 171 23.64 -2.67 12.07
N SER A 172 24.63 -1.91 11.57
CA SER A 172 25.98 -2.42 11.31
C SER A 172 26.74 -2.83 12.56
N GLU A 173 26.37 -2.35 13.75
CA GLU A 173 27.02 -2.77 15.01
C GLU A 173 26.68 -4.22 15.36
N ASN A 174 25.52 -4.70 14.92
CA ASN A 174 25.00 -6.04 15.23
C ASN A 174 24.83 -6.92 13.98
N ASN A 175 25.32 -6.49 12.80
CA ASN A 175 25.09 -7.13 11.50
C ASN A 175 23.63 -7.51 11.26
N ARG A 176 22.73 -6.60 11.60
CA ARG A 176 21.29 -6.82 11.59
C ARG A 176 20.63 -5.89 10.59
N ILE A 177 19.74 -6.44 9.78
CA ILE A 177 18.87 -5.69 8.89
C ILE A 177 17.43 -5.84 9.38
N ILE A 178 16.72 -4.72 9.48
CA ILE A 178 15.31 -4.68 9.85
C ILE A 178 14.54 -4.16 8.64
N TYR A 179 13.81 -5.04 7.97
CA TYR A 179 12.96 -4.73 6.82
C TYR A 179 11.57 -4.34 7.32
N VAL A 180 11.07 -3.23 6.83
CA VAL A 180 9.84 -2.60 7.29
C VAL A 180 8.98 -2.26 6.09
N LEU A 181 7.73 -2.72 6.13
CA LEU A 181 6.65 -2.18 5.33
C LEU A 181 5.54 -1.69 6.26
N LEU A 182 5.06 -0.47 6.03
CA LEU A 182 3.90 0.11 6.70
C LEU A 182 2.93 0.59 5.64
N SER A 183 1.67 0.20 5.77
CA SER A 183 0.57 0.69 4.94
C SER A 183 -0.46 1.38 5.83
N TYR A 184 -0.82 2.62 5.51
CA TYR A 184 -1.69 3.48 6.31
C TYR A 184 -1.33 3.53 7.82
N PRO A 185 -0.06 3.78 8.20
CA PRO A 185 0.39 3.61 9.59
C PRO A 185 -0.18 4.62 10.60
N ALA A 186 -0.87 5.67 10.16
CA ALA A 186 -1.38 6.72 11.04
C ALA A 186 -2.25 6.16 12.16
N ASP A 187 -3.12 5.20 11.84
CA ASP A 187 -4.01 4.57 12.83
C ASP A 187 -3.25 3.60 13.74
N LEU A 188 -2.25 2.89 13.21
CA LEU A 188 -1.40 1.98 13.99
C LEU A 188 -0.51 2.71 15.00
N ILE A 189 0.01 3.87 14.62
CA ILE A 189 0.82 4.74 15.48
C ILE A 189 -0.04 5.34 16.60
N ASN A 190 -1.22 5.85 16.28
CA ASN A 190 -2.12 6.47 17.26
C ASN A 190 -2.83 5.45 18.15
N GLY A 191 -3.06 4.23 17.66
CA GLY A 191 -3.74 3.13 18.35
C GLY A 191 -2.84 2.22 19.18
N ALA A 192 -1.54 2.55 19.33
CA ALA A 192 -0.52 1.74 20.00
C ALA A 192 -0.19 0.38 19.35
N GLY A 193 -0.61 0.15 18.10
CA GLY A 193 -0.34 -1.10 17.37
C GLY A 193 1.14 -1.34 17.05
N LEU A 194 1.96 -0.27 17.04
CA LEU A 194 3.40 -0.34 16.75
C LEU A 194 4.29 -0.06 17.97
N ILE A 195 3.75 -0.09 19.19
CA ILE A 195 4.49 0.35 20.38
C ILE A 195 5.81 -0.42 20.59
N ASP A 196 5.83 -1.71 20.27
CA ASP A 196 7.00 -2.57 20.40
C ASP A 196 8.03 -2.37 19.27
N HIS A 197 7.68 -1.61 18.24
CA HIS A 197 8.48 -1.38 17.03
C HIS A 197 8.87 0.10 16.87
N MET A 198 8.74 0.93 17.92
CA MET A 198 8.99 2.37 17.84
C MET A 198 10.40 2.73 17.36
N ASP A 199 11.40 1.89 17.66
CA ASP A 199 12.78 2.10 17.22
C ASP A 199 12.99 1.83 15.73
N TYR A 200 12.03 1.14 15.09
CA TYR A 200 12.07 0.79 13.66
C TYR A 200 11.39 1.85 12.79
N LEU A 201 10.71 2.83 13.38
CA LEU A 201 10.04 3.90 12.62
C LEU A 201 10.90 5.16 12.55
N LYS A 202 10.58 6.09 11.64
CA LYS A 202 11.22 7.42 11.52
C LYS A 202 11.32 8.12 12.87
N LYS A 203 12.38 8.90 13.11
CA LYS A 203 12.56 9.69 14.34
C LYS A 203 11.37 10.63 14.58
N ASP A 204 10.92 11.31 13.53
CA ASP A 204 9.70 12.10 13.55
C ASP A 204 8.49 11.23 13.18
N LYS A 205 7.73 10.81 14.20
CA LYS A 205 6.50 10.03 13.99
C LYS A 205 5.38 10.86 13.34
N GLY A 206 5.44 12.18 13.46
CA GLY A 206 4.50 13.08 12.80
C GLY A 206 4.61 13.05 11.27
N ALA A 207 5.75 12.61 10.74
CA ALA A 207 5.96 12.45 9.31
C ALA A 207 5.04 11.41 8.66
N TYR A 208 4.52 10.44 9.44
CA TYR A 208 3.54 9.46 8.98
C TYR A 208 2.11 10.00 8.90
N ILE A 209 1.86 11.16 9.51
CA ILE A 209 0.54 11.79 9.55
C ILE A 209 0.54 12.87 8.46
N THR A 210 0.01 12.54 7.29
CA THR A 210 -0.03 13.44 6.12
C THR A 210 -0.90 14.65 6.41
N ASN A 211 -0.29 15.77 6.79
CA ASN A 211 -1.00 17.03 7.03
C ASN A 211 -0.95 17.99 5.82
N TYR A 212 -0.08 17.72 4.83
CA TYR A 212 0.18 18.62 3.70
C TYR A 212 0.70 17.88 2.46
N GLY A 213 0.19 18.24 1.27
CA GLY A 213 0.58 17.66 -0.03
C GLY A 213 -0.25 16.43 -0.43
N SER A 214 -0.15 16.02 -1.71
CA SER A 214 -0.75 14.76 -2.17
C SER A 214 0.13 13.59 -1.75
N ALA A 215 -0.46 12.47 -1.31
CA ALA A 215 0.29 11.23 -1.06
C ALA A 215 0.98 10.75 -2.34
N LEU A 216 0.39 11.01 -3.52
CA LEU A 216 0.97 10.67 -4.81
C LEU A 216 2.26 11.44 -5.14
N GLU A 217 2.51 12.59 -4.51
CA GLU A 217 3.72 13.39 -4.73
C GLU A 217 4.89 12.96 -3.81
N LYS A 218 4.67 11.96 -2.95
CA LYS A 218 5.70 11.41 -2.07
C LYS A 218 6.61 10.47 -2.84
N PHE A 219 7.80 10.26 -2.28
CA PHE A 219 8.81 9.45 -2.93
C PHE A 219 8.40 7.97 -2.93
N SER A 220 8.51 7.33 -4.09
CA SER A 220 8.50 5.88 -4.26
C SER A 220 9.31 5.53 -5.50
N ILE A 221 10.05 4.42 -5.46
CA ILE A 221 10.66 3.85 -6.66
C ILE A 221 9.62 3.16 -7.55
N TYR A 222 8.45 2.82 -6.99
CA TYR A 222 7.37 2.07 -7.65
C TYR A 222 6.39 2.95 -8.42
N SER A 223 6.55 4.27 -8.43
CA SER A 223 5.62 5.15 -9.14
C SER A 223 6.35 6.31 -9.82
N PHE A 224 5.81 6.74 -10.95
CA PHE A 224 6.31 7.90 -11.68
C PHE A 224 5.18 8.61 -12.43
N SER A 225 5.25 9.95 -12.47
CA SER A 225 4.32 10.76 -13.27
C SER A 225 4.98 11.15 -14.60
N PHE A 226 4.56 10.50 -15.69
CA PHE A 226 5.04 10.79 -17.04
C PHE A 226 4.47 12.10 -17.60
N SER A 227 3.28 12.50 -17.16
CA SER A 227 2.66 13.77 -17.53
C SER A 227 1.70 14.27 -16.45
N GLU A 228 1.35 15.57 -16.49
CA GLU A 228 0.48 16.17 -15.47
C GLU A 228 -0.82 15.37 -15.26
N GLY A 229 -0.92 14.72 -14.10
CA GLY A 229 -2.11 13.95 -13.69
C GLY A 229 -2.16 12.51 -14.21
N ILE A 230 -1.15 12.03 -14.93
CA ILE A 230 -1.00 10.61 -15.28
C ILE A 230 0.13 10.03 -14.43
N TRP A 231 -0.23 9.06 -13.61
CA TRP A 231 0.67 8.29 -12.76
C TRP A 231 0.66 6.86 -13.25
N SER A 232 1.86 6.30 -13.38
CA SER A 232 2.04 4.89 -13.61
C SER A 232 2.74 4.30 -12.41
N GLU A 233 2.40 3.04 -12.13
CA GLU A 233 2.89 2.29 -10.99
C GLU A 233 3.57 1.02 -11.48
N TYR A 234 4.42 0.49 -10.64
CA TYR A 234 5.11 -0.77 -10.87
C TYR A 234 4.10 -1.90 -11.02
N SER A 235 4.18 -2.62 -12.14
CA SER A 235 3.52 -3.89 -12.34
C SER A 235 4.56 -5.00 -12.47
N PRO A 236 4.42 -6.14 -11.75
CA PRO A 236 5.29 -7.30 -11.95
C PRO A 236 5.30 -7.82 -13.39
N GLU A 237 4.25 -7.57 -14.17
CA GLU A 237 4.17 -7.99 -15.57
C GLU A 237 5.19 -7.23 -16.45
N ASP A 238 5.60 -6.02 -16.03
CA ASP A 238 6.50 -5.14 -16.77
C ASP A 238 7.99 -5.49 -16.63
N GLU A 239 8.38 -6.36 -15.69
CA GLU A 239 9.79 -6.69 -15.46
C GLU A 239 10.49 -7.25 -16.71
N ASN A 240 9.72 -7.90 -17.60
CA ASN A 240 10.19 -8.49 -18.84
C ASN A 240 9.98 -7.59 -20.07
N HIS A 241 9.42 -6.38 -19.89
CA HIS A 241 9.15 -5.49 -21.01
C HIS A 241 10.44 -4.95 -21.65
N PRO A 242 10.54 -4.98 -22.99
CA PRO A 242 11.66 -4.41 -23.70
C PRO A 242 11.81 -2.91 -23.42
N ARG A 243 13.00 -2.47 -23.02
CA ARG A 243 13.32 -1.04 -22.80
C ARG A 243 13.67 -0.36 -24.13
N ILE A 244 12.69 -0.19 -25.00
CA ILE A 244 12.87 0.31 -26.38
C ILE A 244 12.71 1.85 -26.45
N GLY A 245 12.11 2.48 -25.44
CA GLY A 245 11.95 3.94 -25.29
C GLY A 245 13.27 4.72 -25.14
N LYS A 246 13.23 6.04 -25.40
CA LYS A 246 14.40 6.92 -25.19
C LYS A 246 14.52 7.29 -23.71
N LYS A 247 15.69 7.03 -23.13
CA LYS A 247 16.10 7.58 -21.82
C LYS A 247 15.94 9.10 -21.74
#